data_AF-A0AAW6M3A9-F1
#
_entry.id   AF-A0AAW6M3A9-F1
#
_cell.length_a   1.000
_cell.length_b   1.000
_cell.length_c   1.000
_cell.angle_alpha   90.00
_cell.angle_beta   90.00
_cell.angle_gamma   90.00
#
_symmetry.space_group_name_H-M   'P 1'
#
loop_
_entity.id
_entity.type
_entity.pdbx_description
1 polymer ?
#
loop_
_entity_poly.entity_id
_entity_poly.type
_entity_poly.pdbx_seq_one_letter_code
_entity_poly.pdbx_strand_id
1 'polypeptide(L)'
;MKQLTTYLPLFFLLLLGACKNAKTGSAAQLTDDALMDTVQRRTFNYFWEGAEPNSGLAPERIHMDGIYPEKDQNVITSGGSGFGIMAILSGIDRNYITREEGLARMEKIVSFLEKADRFHGAYPHWWYGDTGKVKPFGQKDNGGDLVETAFLIQGLLAVHQYYVNGSPQEQALAKRIDTLWRDVDWNFYRQGNQNVLYWHWSPEYGWAMDFPVHGYNECLIMYLLAAASPTHGVPASVYHEGWAQNGAIVEPHKVEDIELHLRYQGCEAGPLFWAHYSFLGLDPTHLKDEYCASYFDEMRNLTLVNRAYCIRNPKHYKGFGPDCWGLTASYSVNGYAAHMPNERDDQGVISPTAALSSIVYTPDYSLAVMRHLYDMGDKLFGPYGFYDAFSETENWYPKRYLAIDQGPIAVMIENYRTGLLWKLFMSHPDVQNGLQKLGFSTDK
;
A
#
# COMPACT_ATOMS: atom_id res chain seq x y z
N MET A 1 24.33 55.43 51.30
CA MET A 1 25.53 56.16 51.79
C MET A 1 26.33 55.17 52.62
N LYS A 2 27.58 54.77 52.37
CA LYS A 2 28.69 55.14 51.48
C LYS A 2 29.49 53.83 51.27
N GLN A 3 29.80 53.45 50.03
CA GLN A 3 31.16 53.42 49.43
C GLN A 3 32.28 52.88 50.34
N LEU A 4 33.09 51.94 49.83
CA LEU A 4 34.45 52.26 49.35
C LEU A 4 35.17 51.06 48.68
N THR A 5 35.62 51.31 47.44
CA THR A 5 36.94 50.99 46.83
C THR A 5 37.56 49.59 46.84
N THR A 6 37.58 49.01 45.63
CA THR A 6 38.76 48.72 44.77
C THR A 6 40.17 48.73 45.40
N TYR A 7 40.97 47.65 45.21
CA TYR A 7 42.17 47.60 44.33
C TYR A 7 43.01 46.29 44.43
N LEU A 8 43.50 45.86 43.24
CA LEU A 8 44.71 45.06 42.89
C LEU A 8 44.75 43.53 43.12
N PRO A 9 45.54 42.74 42.32
CA PRO A 9 46.42 43.11 41.21
C PRO A 9 46.32 42.27 39.91
N LEU A 10 46.95 42.83 38.87
CA LEU A 10 47.46 42.15 37.67
C LEU A 10 48.32 40.92 38.04
N PHE A 11 48.09 39.80 37.37
CA PHE A 11 49.18 38.89 36.99
C PHE A 11 48.88 38.32 35.60
N PHE A 12 49.66 38.76 34.62
CA PHE A 12 49.65 38.26 33.26
C PHE A 12 50.74 37.18 33.19
N LEU A 13 50.37 35.93 32.91
CA LEU A 13 51.32 34.95 32.36
C LEU A 13 50.57 33.92 31.51
N LEU A 14 50.97 33.87 30.24
CA LEU A 14 50.52 32.93 29.22
C LEU A 14 50.81 31.48 29.62
N LEU A 15 49.90 30.56 29.29
CA LEU A 15 50.23 29.22 28.81
C LEU A 15 49.11 28.73 27.87
N LEU A 16 49.49 28.57 26.61
CA LEU A 16 48.74 27.91 25.54
C LEU A 16 48.56 26.42 25.87
N GLY A 17 47.39 25.86 25.56
CA GLY A 17 47.25 24.41 25.36
C GLY A 17 45.89 23.81 25.74
N ALA A 18 45.18 23.33 24.71
CA ALA A 18 44.05 22.41 24.75
C ALA A 18 42.66 22.97 25.15
N CYS A 19 42.04 23.71 24.23
CA CYS A 19 40.59 23.60 24.05
C CYS A 19 40.27 22.17 23.58
N LYS A 20 39.77 21.32 24.48
CA LYS A 20 39.01 20.14 24.07
C LYS A 20 37.75 20.65 23.37
N ASN A 21 37.74 20.57 22.04
CA ASN A 21 36.53 20.56 21.25
C ASN A 21 35.57 19.55 21.87
N ALA A 22 34.49 20.04 22.47
CA ALA A 22 33.29 19.26 22.64
C ALA A 22 32.79 18.94 21.23
N LYS A 23 33.10 17.73 20.74
CA LYS A 23 32.38 17.14 19.62
C LYS A 23 30.91 17.22 20.00
N THR A 24 30.14 17.99 19.24
CA THR A 24 28.70 17.84 19.14
C THR A 24 28.44 16.34 18.94
N GLY A 25 27.86 15.71 19.96
CA GLY A 25 27.58 14.28 19.92
C GLY A 25 26.71 13.98 18.71
N SER A 26 27.19 13.09 17.85
CA SER A 26 26.34 12.39 16.87
C SER A 26 25.10 11.93 17.62
N ALA A 27 23.92 12.37 17.20
CA ALA A 27 22.71 11.62 17.54
C ALA A 27 22.99 10.16 17.15
N ALA A 28 22.82 9.22 18.07
CA ALA A 28 23.03 7.82 17.75
C ALA A 28 22.05 7.44 16.65
N GLN A 29 22.57 6.95 15.52
CA GLN A 29 21.74 6.54 14.39
C GLN A 29 20.82 5.40 14.84
N LEU A 30 19.54 5.45 14.48
CA LEU A 30 18.59 4.39 14.83
C LEU A 30 19.04 3.05 14.23
N THR A 31 18.85 1.95 14.95
CA THR A 31 18.96 0.60 14.35
C THR A 31 17.87 0.40 13.31
N ASP A 32 18.03 -0.56 12.40
CA ASP A 32 17.00 -0.84 11.39
C ASP A 32 15.65 -1.20 12.03
N ASP A 33 15.67 -2.00 13.10
CA ASP A 33 14.46 -2.32 13.87
C ASP A 33 13.79 -1.08 14.48
N ALA A 34 14.55 -0.19 15.11
CA ALA A 34 14.00 1.02 15.71
C ALA A 34 13.48 2.02 14.66
N LEU A 35 14.14 2.08 13.49
CA LEU A 35 13.68 2.86 12.35
C LEU A 35 12.38 2.30 11.80
N MET A 36 12.30 0.98 11.56
CA MET A 36 11.06 0.32 11.13
C MET A 36 9.94 0.50 12.14
N ASP A 37 10.19 0.35 13.44
CA ASP A 37 9.18 0.60 14.48
C ASP A 37 8.65 2.04 14.43
N THR A 38 9.53 3.01 14.22
CA THR A 38 9.15 4.42 14.12
C THR A 38 8.31 4.69 12.87
N VAL A 39 8.76 4.21 11.72
CA VAL A 39 8.06 4.38 10.43
C VAL A 39 6.72 3.68 10.47
N GLN A 40 6.68 2.42 10.92
CA GLN A 40 5.47 1.61 10.97
C GLN A 40 4.43 2.19 11.93
N ARG A 41 4.83 2.61 13.15
CA ARG A 41 3.90 3.23 14.12
C ARG A 41 3.31 4.53 13.60
N ARG A 42 4.11 5.42 13.01
CA ARG A 42 3.56 6.67 12.44
C ARG A 42 2.68 6.40 11.22
N THR A 43 3.06 5.47 10.36
CA THR A 43 2.25 5.11 9.20
C THR A 43 0.91 4.48 9.62
N PHE A 44 0.90 3.62 10.65
CA PHE A 44 -0.32 3.12 11.28
C PHE A 44 -1.26 4.24 11.74
N ASN A 45 -0.73 5.36 12.26
CA ASN A 45 -1.55 6.48 12.71
C ASN A 45 -2.36 7.15 11.59
N TYR A 46 -1.99 7.00 10.30
CA TYR A 46 -2.84 7.40 9.18
C TYR A 46 -4.23 6.72 9.28
N PHE A 47 -4.24 5.42 9.58
CA PHE A 47 -5.44 4.59 9.66
C PHE A 47 -6.09 4.58 11.04
N TRP A 48 -5.36 5.00 12.07
CA TRP A 48 -5.87 5.05 13.43
C TRP A 48 -6.43 6.43 13.80
N GLU A 49 -5.56 7.44 13.80
CA GLU A 49 -5.88 8.83 14.15
C GLU A 49 -6.45 9.60 12.96
N GLY A 50 -5.95 9.31 11.75
CA GLY A 50 -6.38 9.97 10.51
C GLY A 50 -7.66 9.40 9.90
N ALA A 51 -8.23 8.32 10.44
CA ALA A 51 -9.45 7.71 9.92
C ALA A 51 -10.64 8.67 9.93
N GLU A 52 -11.54 8.53 8.96
CA GLU A 52 -12.78 9.30 8.92
C GLU A 52 -13.66 8.94 10.14
N PRO A 53 -14.12 9.94 10.92
CA PRO A 53 -14.66 9.70 12.26
C PRO A 53 -16.01 9.01 12.30
N ASN A 54 -16.83 8.97 11.24
CA ASN A 54 -18.10 8.25 11.25
C ASN A 54 -17.91 6.76 10.90
N SER A 55 -17.22 6.49 9.80
CA SER A 55 -16.99 5.14 9.25
C SER A 55 -15.86 4.38 9.96
N GLY A 56 -14.84 5.09 10.46
CA GLY A 56 -13.59 4.49 10.92
C GLY A 56 -12.70 3.96 9.78
N LEU A 57 -13.08 4.21 8.52
CA LEU A 57 -12.36 3.80 7.32
C LEU A 57 -11.30 4.84 6.92
N ALA A 58 -10.44 4.47 5.98
CA ALA A 58 -9.33 5.30 5.53
C ALA A 58 -9.85 6.41 4.60
N PRO A 59 -9.62 7.70 4.91
CA PRO A 59 -9.85 8.75 3.93
C PRO A 59 -8.94 8.53 2.73
N GLU A 60 -9.39 8.89 1.54
CA GLU A 60 -8.60 8.86 0.31
C GLU A 60 -7.28 9.61 0.49
N ARG A 61 -7.36 10.81 1.08
CA ARG A 61 -6.24 11.72 1.24
C ARG A 61 -6.28 12.47 2.56
N ILE A 62 -5.10 12.77 3.10
CA ILE A 62 -4.93 13.71 4.21
C ILE A 62 -3.95 14.79 3.80
N HIS A 63 -4.41 16.04 3.78
CA HIS A 63 -3.58 17.22 3.53
C HIS A 63 -3.36 18.00 4.83
N MET A 64 -2.10 18.12 5.25
CA MET A 64 -1.75 18.77 6.51
C MET A 64 -1.94 20.29 6.50
N ASP A 65 -2.06 20.90 5.32
CA ASP A 65 -2.40 22.32 5.14
C ASP A 65 -3.91 22.59 5.29
N GLY A 66 -4.74 21.54 5.37
CA GLY A 66 -6.20 21.65 5.41
C GLY A 66 -6.84 22.08 4.09
N ILE A 67 -6.08 22.13 2.99
CA ILE A 67 -6.57 22.60 1.69
C ILE A 67 -6.91 21.40 0.82
N TYR A 68 -8.22 21.17 0.63
CA TYR A 68 -8.76 20.10 -0.22
C TYR A 68 -9.45 20.73 -1.43
N PRO A 69 -8.80 20.78 -2.61
CA PRO A 69 -9.38 21.41 -3.80
C PRO A 69 -10.75 20.87 -4.18
N GLU A 70 -10.95 19.56 -4.04
CA GLU A 70 -12.21 18.86 -4.35
C GLU A 70 -13.20 18.80 -3.18
N LYS A 71 -12.87 19.45 -2.04
CA LYS A 71 -13.68 19.45 -0.80
C LYS A 71 -14.07 18.04 -0.35
N ASP A 72 -13.12 17.13 -0.40
CA ASP A 72 -13.31 15.68 -0.30
C ASP A 72 -12.62 15.07 0.93
N GLN A 73 -12.36 15.85 1.97
CA GLN A 73 -11.69 15.39 3.19
C GLN A 73 -12.41 14.22 3.89
N ASN A 74 -13.74 14.13 3.76
CA ASN A 74 -14.56 13.05 4.32
C ASN A 74 -14.75 11.86 3.36
N VAL A 75 -14.12 11.90 2.18
CA VAL A 75 -14.21 10.82 1.20
C VAL A 75 -13.25 9.72 1.60
N ILE A 76 -13.77 8.51 1.67
CA ILE A 76 -13.05 7.30 2.03
C ILE A 76 -12.91 6.37 0.82
N THR A 77 -11.83 5.61 0.79
CA THR A 77 -11.51 4.65 -0.28
C THR A 77 -11.74 3.22 0.19
N SER A 78 -12.34 2.38 -0.66
CA SER A 78 -12.49 0.95 -0.42
C SER A 78 -11.17 0.21 -0.34
N GLY A 79 -10.34 0.26 -1.39
CA GLY A 79 -9.11 -0.53 -1.45
C GLY A 79 -8.07 -0.03 -0.47
N GLY A 80 -7.89 1.29 -0.37
CA GLY A 80 -7.02 1.89 0.65
C GLY A 80 -7.46 1.57 2.08
N SER A 81 -8.76 1.38 2.32
CA SER A 81 -9.24 0.88 3.61
C SER A 81 -8.96 -0.60 3.84
N GLY A 82 -8.95 -1.42 2.79
CA GLY A 82 -8.45 -2.80 2.88
C GLY A 82 -7.02 -2.87 3.42
N PHE A 83 -6.16 -1.99 2.92
CA PHE A 83 -4.79 -1.86 3.40
C PHE A 83 -4.74 -1.33 4.84
N GLY A 84 -5.57 -0.33 5.15
CA GLY A 84 -5.71 0.22 6.49
C GLY A 84 -6.16 -0.79 7.55
N ILE A 85 -7.08 -1.69 7.18
CA ILE A 85 -7.54 -2.79 8.03
C ILE A 85 -6.36 -3.72 8.38
N MET A 86 -5.53 -4.08 7.41
CA MET A 86 -4.31 -4.87 7.65
C MET A 86 -3.27 -4.12 8.51
N ALA A 87 -3.11 -2.81 8.29
CA ALA A 87 -2.26 -1.98 9.13
C ALA A 87 -2.77 -1.95 10.58
N ILE A 88 -4.09 -1.91 10.79
CA ILE A 88 -4.67 -1.94 12.13
C ILE A 88 -4.41 -3.28 12.83
N LEU A 89 -4.54 -4.41 12.13
CA LEU A 89 -4.16 -5.72 12.69
C LEU A 89 -2.69 -5.76 13.13
N SER A 90 -1.80 -5.22 12.30
CA SER A 90 -0.38 -5.09 12.64
C SER A 90 -0.18 -4.25 13.91
N GLY A 91 -0.95 -3.17 14.06
CA GLY A 91 -0.96 -2.34 15.26
C GLY A 91 -1.46 -3.06 16.52
N ILE A 92 -2.45 -3.96 16.40
CA ILE A 92 -2.89 -4.81 17.51
C ILE A 92 -1.76 -5.76 17.93
N ASP A 93 -1.17 -6.48 16.96
CA ASP A 93 -0.13 -7.48 17.23
C ASP A 93 1.16 -6.86 17.80
N ARG A 94 1.45 -5.61 17.41
CA ARG A 94 2.55 -4.80 17.96
C ARG A 94 2.22 -4.01 19.23
N ASN A 95 1.01 -4.15 19.77
CA ASN A 95 0.55 -3.39 20.93
C ASN A 95 0.68 -1.87 20.74
N TYR A 96 0.39 -1.37 19.54
CA TYR A 96 0.21 0.06 19.29
C TYR A 96 -1.11 0.55 19.87
N ILE A 97 -2.10 -0.33 19.87
CA ILE A 97 -3.43 -0.23 20.46
C ILE A 97 -3.74 -1.52 21.20
N THR A 98 -4.73 -1.51 22.09
CA THR A 98 -5.18 -2.77 22.72
C THR A 98 -6.02 -3.59 21.75
N ARG A 99 -6.17 -4.88 22.06
CA ARG A 99 -7.02 -5.80 21.28
C ARG A 99 -8.49 -5.37 21.32
N GLU A 100 -8.95 -4.82 22.45
CA GLU A 100 -10.31 -4.28 22.63
C GLU A 100 -10.53 -3.02 21.79
N GLU A 101 -9.56 -2.10 21.77
CA GLU A 101 -9.61 -0.91 20.90
C GLU A 101 -9.66 -1.31 19.43
N GLY A 102 -8.81 -2.26 19.03
CA GLY A 102 -8.80 -2.82 17.69
C GLY A 102 -10.14 -3.45 17.30
N LEU A 103 -10.71 -4.28 18.18
CA LEU A 103 -12.02 -4.90 17.97
C LEU A 103 -13.12 -3.84 17.80
N ALA A 104 -13.15 -2.82 18.67
CA ALA A 104 -14.14 -1.74 18.59
C ALA A 104 -14.04 -0.97 17.26
N ARG A 105 -12.81 -0.73 16.77
CA ARG A 105 -12.60 -0.12 15.45
C ARG A 105 -13.11 -1.01 14.32
N MET A 106 -12.81 -2.31 14.37
CA MET A 106 -13.24 -3.25 13.34
C MET A 106 -14.76 -3.43 13.32
N GLU A 107 -15.42 -3.46 14.48
CA GLU A 107 -16.89 -3.46 14.57
C GLU A 107 -17.50 -2.24 13.91
N LYS A 108 -16.91 -1.05 14.10
CA LYS A 108 -17.36 0.19 13.47
C LYS A 108 -17.22 0.13 11.96
N ILE A 109 -16.07 -0.29 11.46
CA ILE A 109 -15.78 -0.45 10.03
C ILE A 109 -16.79 -1.43 9.39
N VAL A 110 -16.96 -2.62 9.96
CA VAL A 110 -17.88 -3.63 9.42
C VAL A 110 -19.34 -3.14 9.47
N SER A 111 -19.73 -2.42 10.53
CA SER A 111 -21.07 -1.83 10.63
C SER A 111 -21.34 -0.76 9.57
N PHE A 112 -20.31 -0.05 9.13
CA PHE A 112 -20.41 0.88 8.00
C PHE A 112 -20.56 0.12 6.68
N LEU A 113 -19.69 -0.86 6.44
CA LEU A 113 -19.68 -1.67 5.20
C LEU A 113 -20.95 -2.50 4.98
N GLU A 114 -21.65 -2.87 6.06
CA GLU A 114 -22.97 -3.51 6.01
C GLU A 114 -24.10 -2.58 5.51
N LYS A 115 -23.89 -1.25 5.57
CA LYS A 115 -24.92 -0.24 5.26
C LYS A 115 -24.58 0.62 4.05
N ALA A 116 -23.29 0.76 3.74
CA ALA A 116 -22.81 1.55 2.62
C ALA A 116 -23.33 1.01 1.29
N ASP A 117 -23.38 1.87 0.27
CA ASP A 117 -23.81 1.48 -1.05
C ASP A 117 -22.94 0.33 -1.59
N ARG A 118 -23.59 -0.70 -2.13
CA ARG A 118 -23.02 -1.87 -2.78
C ARG A 118 -23.73 -2.14 -4.10
N PHE A 119 -23.03 -2.71 -5.05
CA PHE A 119 -23.50 -2.97 -6.41
C PHE A 119 -23.19 -4.42 -6.78
N HIS A 120 -24.21 -5.27 -6.79
CA HIS A 120 -24.01 -6.74 -6.88
C HIS A 120 -23.01 -7.25 -5.84
N GLY A 121 -23.11 -6.71 -4.62
CA GLY A 121 -22.22 -7.03 -3.51
C GLY A 121 -20.82 -6.40 -3.58
N ALA A 122 -20.36 -5.93 -4.73
CA ALA A 122 -19.13 -5.17 -4.83
C ALA A 122 -19.30 -3.76 -4.25
N TYR A 123 -18.20 -3.18 -3.81
CA TYR A 123 -18.11 -1.85 -3.24
C TYR A 123 -17.64 -0.84 -4.31
N PRO A 124 -18.12 0.42 -4.30
CA PRO A 124 -17.56 1.46 -5.16
C PRO A 124 -16.15 1.85 -4.71
N HIS A 125 -15.40 2.48 -5.61
CA HIS A 125 -14.08 3.05 -5.34
C HIS A 125 -14.09 4.03 -4.14
N TRP A 126 -15.10 4.91 -4.11
CA TRP A 126 -15.25 5.93 -3.05
C TRP A 126 -16.66 5.99 -2.47
N TRP A 127 -16.71 6.30 -1.18
CA TRP A 127 -17.91 6.80 -0.50
C TRP A 127 -17.64 8.14 0.17
N TYR A 128 -18.72 8.86 0.44
CA TYR A 128 -18.74 9.82 1.53
C TYR A 128 -18.80 9.06 2.87
N GLY A 129 -17.79 9.22 3.73
CA GLY A 129 -17.66 8.47 4.97
C GLY A 129 -18.73 8.78 6.02
N ASP A 130 -19.37 9.93 5.92
CA ASP A 130 -20.47 10.36 6.82
C ASP A 130 -21.82 9.71 6.47
N THR A 131 -22.03 9.27 5.24
CA THR A 131 -23.34 8.79 4.75
C THR A 131 -23.31 7.37 4.21
N GLY A 132 -22.14 6.84 3.82
CA GLY A 132 -22.04 5.56 3.12
C GLY A 132 -22.53 5.60 1.67
N LYS A 133 -22.74 6.80 1.11
CA LYS A 133 -23.17 6.97 -0.28
C LYS A 133 -21.99 7.03 -1.23
N VAL A 134 -22.13 6.38 -2.38
CA VAL A 134 -21.11 6.39 -3.43
C VAL A 134 -20.76 7.83 -3.82
N LYS A 135 -19.46 8.15 -3.86
CA LYS A 135 -18.95 9.32 -4.55
C LYS A 135 -18.37 8.82 -5.89
N PRO A 136 -18.91 9.24 -7.04
CA PRO A 136 -18.38 8.80 -8.32
C PRO A 136 -16.90 9.19 -8.50
N PHE A 137 -16.06 8.26 -8.96
CA PHE A 137 -14.63 8.48 -9.30
C PHE A 137 -14.45 9.03 -10.74
N GLY A 138 -15.55 9.06 -11.48
CA GLY A 138 -15.73 9.73 -12.77
C GLY A 138 -17.22 9.71 -13.09
N GLN A 139 -17.65 10.35 -14.18
CA GLN A 139 -19.08 10.44 -14.49
C GLN A 139 -19.76 9.06 -14.58
N LYS A 140 -19.09 8.08 -15.21
CA LYS A 140 -19.61 6.73 -15.43
C LYS A 140 -19.23 5.74 -14.34
N ASP A 141 -18.27 6.10 -13.50
CA ASP A 141 -17.77 5.26 -12.42
C ASP A 141 -18.48 5.62 -11.11
N ASN A 142 -19.76 5.27 -11.05
CA ASN A 142 -20.67 5.55 -9.93
C ASN A 142 -21.33 4.27 -9.40
N GLY A 143 -20.73 3.12 -9.67
CA GLY A 143 -21.21 1.81 -9.28
C GLY A 143 -20.12 1.02 -8.56
N GLY A 144 -20.10 -0.30 -8.73
CA GLY A 144 -19.12 -1.15 -8.05
C GLY A 144 -17.81 -1.23 -8.82
N ASP A 145 -16.71 -1.13 -8.07
CA ASP A 145 -15.33 -1.31 -8.51
C ASP A 145 -14.83 -2.64 -7.92
N LEU A 146 -14.61 -3.63 -8.79
CA LEU A 146 -14.27 -4.98 -8.36
C LEU A 146 -12.81 -5.12 -7.93
N VAL A 147 -11.92 -4.27 -8.44
CA VAL A 147 -10.49 -4.27 -8.06
C VAL A 147 -10.34 -3.72 -6.65
N GLU A 148 -10.96 -2.57 -6.38
CA GLU A 148 -10.95 -1.99 -5.04
C GLU A 148 -11.68 -2.86 -4.02
N THR A 149 -12.77 -3.51 -4.45
CA THR A 149 -13.44 -4.55 -3.64
C THR A 149 -12.47 -5.68 -3.31
N ALA A 150 -11.65 -6.14 -4.26
CA ALA A 150 -10.67 -7.19 -4.02
C ALA A 150 -9.63 -6.79 -2.97
N PHE A 151 -9.13 -5.55 -3.02
CA PHE A 151 -8.22 -5.03 -2.00
C PHE A 151 -8.86 -4.95 -0.62
N LEU A 152 -10.11 -4.48 -0.53
CA LEU A 152 -10.88 -4.46 0.71
C LEU A 152 -11.09 -5.87 1.29
N ILE A 153 -11.52 -6.82 0.45
CA ILE A 153 -11.76 -8.20 0.86
C ILE A 153 -10.46 -8.89 1.27
N GLN A 154 -9.34 -8.62 0.60
CA GLN A 154 -8.03 -9.13 1.00
C GLN A 154 -7.73 -8.79 2.47
N GLY A 155 -7.99 -7.53 2.88
CA GLY A 155 -7.82 -7.10 4.27
C GLY A 155 -8.83 -7.70 5.23
N LEU A 156 -10.10 -7.75 4.84
CA LEU A 156 -11.17 -8.32 5.66
C LEU A 156 -10.98 -9.82 5.94
N LEU A 157 -10.52 -10.60 4.96
CA LEU A 157 -10.23 -12.02 5.18
C LEU A 157 -9.06 -12.25 6.15
N ALA A 158 -8.07 -11.33 6.19
CA ALA A 158 -7.04 -11.38 7.22
C ALA A 158 -7.62 -11.14 8.63
N VAL A 159 -8.55 -10.18 8.78
CA VAL A 159 -9.26 -9.93 10.05
C VAL A 159 -10.11 -11.12 10.47
N HIS A 160 -10.84 -11.71 9.50
CA HIS A 160 -11.61 -12.92 9.72
C HIS A 160 -10.73 -14.00 10.37
N GLN A 161 -9.58 -14.31 9.75
CA GLN A 161 -8.67 -15.33 10.27
C GLN A 161 -8.04 -14.97 11.61
N TYR A 162 -7.81 -13.68 11.89
CA TYR A 162 -7.28 -13.23 13.19
C TYR A 162 -8.28 -13.46 14.34
N TYR A 163 -9.58 -13.35 14.05
CA TYR A 163 -10.65 -13.37 15.05
C TYR A 163 -11.50 -14.66 15.10
N VAL A 164 -11.41 -15.53 14.09
CA VAL A 164 -12.28 -16.73 13.98
C VAL A 164 -12.15 -17.70 15.16
N ASN A 165 -11.02 -17.72 15.87
CA ASN A 165 -10.79 -18.54 17.07
C ASN A 165 -10.70 -17.69 18.35
N GLY A 166 -11.16 -16.44 18.29
CA GLY A 166 -11.07 -15.45 19.36
C GLY A 166 -12.17 -15.55 20.42
N SER A 167 -12.43 -14.44 21.11
CA SER A 167 -13.57 -14.29 22.03
C SER A 167 -14.92 -14.39 21.30
N PRO A 168 -16.05 -14.58 21.99
CA PRO A 168 -17.37 -14.61 21.35
C PRO A 168 -17.70 -13.38 20.50
N GLN A 169 -17.25 -12.19 20.91
CA GLN A 169 -17.43 -10.93 20.18
C GLN A 169 -16.56 -10.90 18.91
N GLU A 170 -15.32 -11.37 19.01
CA GLU A 170 -14.40 -11.51 17.86
C GLU A 170 -14.95 -12.50 16.83
N GLN A 171 -15.46 -13.65 17.28
CA GLN A 171 -16.09 -14.63 16.41
C GLN A 171 -17.36 -14.08 15.75
N ALA A 172 -18.15 -13.27 16.47
CA ALA A 172 -19.33 -12.61 15.90
C ALA A 172 -18.94 -11.60 14.82
N LEU A 173 -17.87 -10.83 15.01
CA LEU A 173 -17.32 -9.94 14.00
C LEU A 173 -16.80 -10.74 12.78
N ALA A 174 -16.03 -11.81 13.00
CA ALA A 174 -15.55 -12.68 11.92
C ALA A 174 -16.72 -13.22 11.08
N LYS A 175 -17.81 -13.66 11.71
CA LYS A 175 -19.02 -14.13 10.99
C LYS A 175 -19.69 -13.04 10.15
N ARG A 176 -19.69 -11.78 10.62
CA ARG A 176 -20.21 -10.64 9.84
C ARG A 176 -19.34 -10.38 8.61
N ILE A 177 -18.03 -10.47 8.78
CA ILE A 177 -17.07 -10.37 7.66
C ILE A 177 -17.28 -11.49 6.64
N ASP A 178 -17.47 -12.74 7.08
CA ASP A 178 -17.76 -13.87 6.19
C ASP A 178 -19.05 -13.64 5.39
N THR A 179 -20.08 -13.03 5.99
CA THR A 179 -21.29 -12.59 5.26
C THR A 179 -20.93 -11.59 4.15
N LEU A 180 -20.18 -10.53 4.46
CA LEU A 180 -19.79 -9.53 3.46
C LEU A 180 -18.98 -10.14 2.31
N TRP A 181 -18.04 -11.03 2.63
CA TRP A 181 -17.25 -11.81 1.66
C TRP A 181 -18.13 -12.66 0.73
N ARG A 182 -19.06 -13.43 1.32
CA ARG A 182 -19.97 -14.30 0.56
C ARG A 182 -20.96 -13.53 -0.30
N ASP A 183 -21.27 -12.29 0.04
CA ASP A 183 -22.22 -11.48 -0.71
C ASP A 183 -21.61 -10.82 -1.96
N VAL A 184 -20.28 -10.80 -2.13
CA VAL A 184 -19.67 -10.22 -3.34
C VAL A 184 -19.93 -11.12 -4.54
N ASP A 185 -20.69 -10.63 -5.52
CA ASP A 185 -21.03 -11.39 -6.73
C ASP A 185 -19.96 -11.24 -7.83
N TRP A 186 -18.79 -11.87 -7.62
CA TRP A 186 -17.69 -11.85 -8.59
C TRP A 186 -18.12 -12.37 -9.98
N ASN A 187 -19.01 -13.36 -10.00
CA ASN A 187 -19.50 -13.96 -11.23
C ASN A 187 -20.36 -12.99 -12.06
N PHE A 188 -21.11 -12.09 -11.43
CA PHE A 188 -21.85 -11.05 -12.13
C PHE A 188 -20.94 -10.15 -12.99
N TYR A 189 -19.73 -9.87 -12.50
CA TYR A 189 -18.72 -9.02 -13.18
C TYR A 189 -18.05 -9.65 -14.41
N ARG A 190 -18.56 -10.80 -14.87
CA ARG A 190 -18.16 -11.43 -16.14
C ARG A 190 -18.96 -10.94 -17.35
N GLN A 191 -19.81 -9.91 -17.20
CA GLN A 191 -20.67 -9.37 -18.25
C GLN A 191 -21.27 -10.45 -19.18
N GLY A 192 -22.26 -11.20 -18.68
CA GLY A 192 -22.90 -12.25 -19.50
C GLY A 192 -22.07 -13.52 -19.64
N ASN A 193 -21.37 -13.92 -18.56
CA ASN A 193 -20.56 -15.15 -18.48
C ASN A 193 -19.35 -15.20 -19.43
N GLN A 194 -18.79 -14.05 -19.81
CA GLN A 194 -17.49 -14.03 -20.51
C GLN A 194 -16.40 -14.64 -19.61
N ASN A 195 -15.31 -15.08 -20.24
CA ASN A 195 -14.15 -15.62 -19.53
C ASN A 195 -13.16 -14.50 -19.18
N VAL A 196 -13.65 -13.40 -18.59
CA VAL A 196 -12.87 -12.25 -18.11
C VAL A 196 -13.66 -11.54 -17.02
N LEU A 197 -12.97 -10.84 -16.11
CA LEU A 197 -13.60 -9.93 -15.16
C LEU A 197 -13.53 -8.49 -15.66
N TYR A 198 -14.65 -7.78 -15.56
CA TYR A 198 -14.73 -6.35 -15.79
C TYR A 198 -14.45 -5.61 -14.48
N TRP A 199 -13.71 -4.52 -14.56
CA TRP A 199 -13.37 -3.70 -13.41
C TRP A 199 -14.63 -3.05 -12.81
N HIS A 200 -15.51 -2.50 -13.66
CA HIS A 200 -16.63 -1.67 -13.22
C HIS A 200 -17.98 -2.19 -13.70
N TRP A 201 -19.01 -1.92 -12.90
CA TRP A 201 -20.41 -1.97 -13.31
C TRP A 201 -21.21 -0.87 -12.62
N SER A 202 -22.12 -0.23 -13.36
CA SER A 202 -22.98 0.83 -12.85
C SER A 202 -24.47 0.50 -13.02
N PRO A 203 -25.33 0.84 -12.03
CA PRO A 203 -26.78 0.74 -12.20
C PRO A 203 -27.34 1.72 -13.23
N GLU A 204 -26.66 2.84 -13.48
CA GLU A 204 -27.07 3.87 -14.45
C GLU A 204 -26.45 3.63 -15.83
N TYR A 205 -25.17 3.24 -15.86
CA TYR A 205 -24.38 3.15 -17.09
C TYR A 205 -24.10 1.70 -17.55
N GLY A 206 -24.55 0.70 -16.79
CA GLY A 206 -24.26 -0.70 -17.07
C GLY A 206 -22.76 -0.95 -17.18
N TRP A 207 -22.33 -1.48 -18.33
CA TRP A 207 -20.94 -1.82 -18.64
C TRP A 207 -20.20 -0.73 -19.42
N ALA A 208 -20.70 0.52 -19.46
CA ALA A 208 -20.15 1.57 -20.33
C ALA A 208 -18.75 2.09 -19.97
N MET A 209 -18.19 1.67 -18.83
CA MET A 209 -16.75 1.81 -18.54
C MET A 209 -15.89 0.87 -19.38
N ASP A 210 -16.46 -0.28 -19.78
CA ASP A 210 -15.90 -1.26 -20.74
C ASP A 210 -14.42 -1.56 -20.52
N PHE A 211 -14.08 -1.97 -19.29
CA PHE A 211 -12.72 -2.26 -18.89
C PHE A 211 -12.58 -3.74 -18.46
N PRO A 212 -12.39 -4.67 -19.42
CA PRO A 212 -11.97 -6.04 -19.11
C PRO A 212 -10.52 -6.04 -18.59
N VAL A 213 -10.28 -6.72 -17.47
CA VAL A 213 -8.99 -6.69 -16.78
C VAL A 213 -8.08 -7.82 -17.29
N HIS A 214 -7.03 -7.46 -18.02
CA HIS A 214 -6.01 -8.39 -18.53
C HIS A 214 -4.67 -8.15 -17.83
N GLY A 215 -3.89 -9.21 -17.61
CA GLY A 215 -2.60 -9.13 -16.94
C GLY A 215 -1.41 -8.85 -17.89
N TYR A 216 -0.24 -8.51 -17.36
CA TYR A 216 0.05 -8.30 -15.93
C TYR A 216 -0.12 -6.82 -15.51
N ASN A 217 -0.79 -6.63 -14.37
CA ASN A 217 -0.93 -5.35 -13.65
C ASN A 217 -1.19 -5.62 -12.15
N GLU A 218 -1.65 -4.63 -11.37
CA GLU A 218 -1.92 -4.73 -9.93
C GLU A 218 -3.08 -5.66 -9.51
N CYS A 219 -3.87 -6.18 -10.46
CA CYS A 219 -5.20 -6.73 -10.20
C CYS A 219 -5.25 -8.25 -9.97
N LEU A 220 -4.11 -8.94 -9.82
CA LEU A 220 -4.05 -10.40 -9.68
C LEU A 220 -4.96 -10.94 -8.56
N ILE A 221 -4.98 -10.27 -7.41
CA ILE A 221 -5.76 -10.70 -6.23
C ILE A 221 -7.27 -10.73 -6.51
N MET A 222 -7.77 -9.90 -7.42
CA MET A 222 -9.18 -9.91 -7.83
C MET A 222 -9.55 -11.24 -8.49
N TYR A 223 -8.71 -11.76 -9.37
CA TYR A 223 -8.94 -13.05 -10.01
C TYR A 223 -8.83 -14.21 -9.02
N LEU A 224 -7.87 -14.15 -8.09
CA LEU A 224 -7.76 -15.16 -7.04
C LEU A 224 -9.01 -15.18 -6.14
N LEU A 225 -9.46 -14.01 -5.67
CA LEU A 225 -10.64 -13.90 -4.81
C LEU A 225 -11.92 -14.31 -5.56
N ALA A 226 -12.05 -13.94 -6.83
CA ALA A 226 -13.16 -14.41 -7.67
C ALA A 226 -13.18 -15.94 -7.80
N ALA A 227 -12.02 -16.61 -7.89
CA ALA A 227 -11.94 -18.06 -7.93
C ALA A 227 -12.19 -18.72 -6.55
N ALA A 228 -11.77 -18.03 -5.48
CA ALA A 228 -11.92 -18.44 -4.08
C ALA A 228 -13.36 -18.35 -3.57
N SER A 229 -14.18 -17.44 -4.11
CA SER A 229 -15.54 -17.21 -3.60
C SER A 229 -16.37 -18.50 -3.54
N PRO A 230 -16.90 -18.87 -2.36
CA PRO A 230 -17.68 -20.11 -2.19
C PRO A 230 -19.15 -19.98 -2.63
N THR A 231 -19.60 -18.77 -2.96
CA THR A 231 -21.00 -18.44 -3.29
C THR A 231 -21.15 -17.92 -4.71
N HIS A 232 -20.26 -17.03 -5.14
CA HIS A 232 -20.30 -16.39 -6.47
C HIS A 232 -18.98 -16.56 -7.21
N GLY A 233 -18.37 -17.74 -7.07
CA GLY A 233 -17.06 -18.04 -7.67
C GLY A 233 -17.09 -18.14 -9.20
N VAL A 234 -15.96 -17.83 -9.83
CA VAL A 234 -15.79 -17.92 -11.29
C VAL A 234 -15.07 -19.21 -11.72
N PRO A 235 -15.31 -19.75 -12.92
CA PRO A 235 -14.54 -20.88 -13.43
C PRO A 235 -13.08 -20.47 -13.69
N ALA A 236 -12.15 -21.43 -13.64
CA ALA A 236 -10.73 -21.17 -13.90
C ALA A 236 -10.48 -20.58 -15.30
N SER A 237 -11.34 -20.86 -16.28
CA SER A 237 -11.28 -20.24 -17.62
C SER A 237 -11.28 -18.72 -17.59
N VAL A 238 -11.92 -18.09 -16.60
CA VAL A 238 -11.90 -16.62 -16.44
C VAL A 238 -10.49 -16.11 -16.15
N TYR A 239 -9.70 -16.85 -15.38
CA TYR A 239 -8.29 -16.55 -15.15
C TYR A 239 -7.43 -16.88 -16.39
N HIS A 240 -7.51 -18.11 -16.91
CA HIS A 240 -6.63 -18.53 -18.00
C HIS A 240 -6.90 -17.76 -19.30
N GLU A 241 -8.15 -17.53 -19.68
CA GLU A 241 -8.51 -16.83 -20.93
C GLU A 241 -8.59 -15.30 -20.75
N GLY A 242 -9.00 -14.83 -19.57
CA GLY A 242 -9.18 -13.41 -19.28
C GLY A 242 -7.91 -12.74 -18.77
N TRP A 243 -7.48 -13.10 -17.57
CA TRP A 243 -6.26 -12.54 -16.97
C TRP A 243 -5.00 -12.88 -17.77
N ALA A 244 -4.75 -14.17 -17.97
CA ALA A 244 -3.53 -14.66 -18.57
C ALA A 244 -3.56 -14.69 -20.11
N GLN A 245 -4.74 -14.45 -20.71
CA GLN A 245 -4.96 -14.42 -22.15
C GLN A 245 -4.36 -15.63 -22.88
N ASN A 246 -4.63 -16.83 -22.34
CA ASN A 246 -4.14 -18.12 -22.85
C ASN A 246 -2.61 -18.17 -22.99
N GLY A 247 -1.90 -17.61 -22.01
CA GLY A 247 -0.44 -17.58 -21.96
C GLY A 247 0.20 -16.33 -22.58
N ALA A 248 -0.58 -15.43 -23.20
CA ALA A 248 -0.04 -14.17 -23.73
C ALA A 248 0.46 -13.20 -22.63
N ILE A 249 0.16 -13.49 -21.36
CA ILE A 249 0.77 -12.81 -20.21
C ILE A 249 2.25 -13.16 -20.02
N VAL A 250 2.76 -14.23 -20.65
CA VAL A 250 4.17 -14.62 -20.58
C VAL A 250 4.91 -14.01 -21.76
N GLU A 251 5.76 -13.02 -21.49
CA GLU A 251 6.58 -12.35 -22.49
C GLU A 251 7.95 -12.02 -21.87
N PRO A 252 8.89 -12.99 -21.82
CA PRO A 252 10.20 -12.76 -21.25
C PRO A 252 10.96 -11.68 -22.01
N HIS A 253 11.44 -10.66 -21.30
CA HIS A 253 12.18 -9.53 -21.86
C HIS A 253 13.08 -8.91 -20.79
N LYS A 254 13.86 -7.90 -21.18
CA LYS A 254 14.76 -7.20 -20.27
C LYS A 254 14.49 -5.71 -20.21
N VAL A 255 14.55 -5.17 -19.00
CA VAL A 255 14.53 -3.73 -18.72
C VAL A 255 15.68 -3.46 -17.74
N GLU A 256 16.47 -2.40 -17.98
CA GLU A 256 17.68 -2.13 -17.16
C GLU A 256 18.62 -3.37 -17.01
N ASP A 257 18.75 -4.17 -18.08
CA ASP A 257 19.49 -5.44 -18.12
C ASP A 257 19.03 -6.55 -17.16
N ILE A 258 17.86 -6.38 -16.54
CA ILE A 258 17.23 -7.33 -15.61
C ILE A 258 16.07 -8.02 -16.34
N GLU A 259 15.97 -9.35 -16.17
CA GLU A 259 14.93 -10.16 -16.79
C GLU A 259 13.58 -9.98 -16.08
N LEU A 260 12.53 -9.76 -16.86
CA LEU A 260 11.13 -9.85 -16.45
C LEU A 260 10.46 -10.94 -17.27
N HIS A 261 9.63 -11.76 -16.64
CA HIS A 261 8.97 -12.90 -17.28
C HIS A 261 7.60 -12.53 -17.84
N LEU A 262 6.88 -11.62 -17.18
CA LEU A 262 5.51 -11.28 -17.48
C LEU A 262 5.42 -10.12 -18.47
N ARG A 263 4.36 -10.10 -19.28
CA ARG A 263 3.98 -8.96 -20.10
C ARG A 263 3.25 -7.92 -19.24
N TYR A 264 3.86 -6.77 -19.04
CA TYR A 264 3.26 -5.65 -18.32
C TYR A 264 2.29 -4.87 -19.23
N GLN A 265 1.10 -4.53 -18.72
CA GLN A 265 0.10 -3.82 -19.54
C GLN A 265 0.58 -2.41 -19.93
N GLY A 266 0.69 -2.15 -21.24
CA GLY A 266 0.99 -0.82 -21.78
C GLY A 266 2.41 -0.27 -21.54
N CYS A 267 3.31 -1.09 -20.97
CA CYS A 267 4.69 -0.71 -20.64
C CYS A 267 5.60 -1.95 -20.60
N GLU A 268 6.91 -1.76 -20.63
CA GLU A 268 7.89 -2.85 -20.42
C GLU A 268 8.01 -3.17 -18.92
N ALA A 269 7.95 -2.16 -18.05
CA ALA A 269 7.92 -2.33 -16.61
C ALA A 269 6.97 -1.29 -15.99
N GLY A 270 6.03 -1.78 -15.17
CA GLY A 270 4.99 -0.95 -14.55
C GLY A 270 5.46 -0.13 -13.34
N PRO A 271 4.58 0.75 -12.82
CA PRO A 271 4.78 1.44 -11.55
C PRO A 271 4.87 0.42 -10.40
N LEU A 272 5.70 0.71 -9.39
CA LEU A 272 6.15 -0.33 -8.45
C LEU A 272 5.04 -0.89 -7.55
N PHE A 273 3.92 -0.18 -7.38
CA PHE A 273 2.76 -0.70 -6.65
C PHE A 273 2.15 -1.98 -7.24
N TRP A 274 2.43 -2.29 -8.52
CA TRP A 274 2.05 -3.56 -9.15
C TRP A 274 2.74 -4.78 -8.54
N ALA A 275 3.87 -4.58 -7.83
CA ALA A 275 4.52 -5.60 -7.02
C ALA A 275 4.00 -5.65 -5.57
N HIS A 276 3.04 -4.80 -5.19
CA HIS A 276 2.63 -4.64 -3.79
C HIS A 276 1.19 -5.05 -3.54
N TYR A 277 0.21 -4.42 -4.19
CA TYR A 277 -1.18 -4.44 -3.71
C TYR A 277 -1.81 -5.83 -3.67
N SER A 278 -1.54 -6.63 -4.70
CA SER A 278 -2.00 -8.02 -4.75
C SER A 278 -1.25 -8.96 -3.81
N PHE A 279 -0.16 -8.53 -3.17
CA PHE A 279 0.73 -9.36 -2.34
C PHE A 279 0.78 -8.92 -0.87
N LEU A 280 -0.17 -8.09 -0.43
CA LEU A 280 -0.24 -7.68 0.97
C LEU A 280 -0.72 -8.82 1.89
N GLY A 281 -1.64 -9.65 1.40
CA GLY A 281 -2.11 -10.88 2.03
C GLY A 281 -1.68 -12.14 1.27
N LEU A 282 -1.68 -12.12 -0.07
CA LEU A 282 -1.15 -13.25 -0.85
C LEU A 282 0.37 -13.30 -0.73
N ASP A 283 0.89 -14.38 -0.14
CA ASP A 283 2.33 -14.55 0.08
C ASP A 283 3.05 -14.92 -1.23
N PRO A 284 3.96 -14.07 -1.76
CA PRO A 284 4.65 -14.37 -3.01
C PRO A 284 5.81 -15.36 -2.85
N THR A 285 6.33 -15.61 -1.64
CA THR A 285 7.65 -16.22 -1.38
C THR A 285 7.90 -17.59 -2.02
N HIS A 286 6.85 -18.38 -2.18
CA HIS A 286 6.88 -19.68 -2.85
C HIS A 286 5.77 -19.82 -3.89
N LEU A 287 5.14 -18.71 -4.26
CA LEU A 287 3.99 -18.68 -5.15
C LEU A 287 4.45 -18.86 -6.60
N LYS A 288 3.86 -19.85 -7.26
CA LYS A 288 4.07 -20.16 -8.67
C LYS A 288 2.79 -20.72 -9.29
N ASP A 289 2.67 -20.58 -10.59
CA ASP A 289 1.59 -21.19 -11.37
C ASP A 289 2.07 -21.51 -12.79
N GLU A 290 1.14 -21.76 -13.72
CA GLU A 290 1.44 -22.01 -15.13
C GLU A 290 2.24 -20.85 -15.78
N TYR A 291 1.96 -19.61 -15.37
CA TYR A 291 2.44 -18.41 -16.05
C TYR A 291 3.66 -17.76 -15.38
N CYS A 292 3.98 -18.11 -14.14
CA CYS A 292 5.18 -17.61 -13.48
C CYS A 292 5.77 -18.67 -12.55
N ALA A 293 7.05 -19.01 -12.78
CA ALA A 293 7.75 -20.00 -11.96
C ALA A 293 8.06 -19.51 -10.53
N SER A 294 8.06 -18.19 -10.31
CA SER A 294 8.29 -17.55 -9.01
C SER A 294 7.78 -16.11 -9.05
N TYR A 295 6.59 -15.86 -8.51
CA TYR A 295 6.07 -14.49 -8.39
C TYR A 295 6.96 -13.62 -7.48
N PHE A 296 7.63 -14.23 -6.48
CA PHE A 296 8.61 -13.52 -5.66
C PHE A 296 9.77 -12.96 -6.49
N ASP A 297 10.37 -13.79 -7.35
CA ASP A 297 11.52 -13.36 -8.16
C ASP A 297 11.09 -12.35 -9.22
N GLU A 298 9.90 -12.50 -9.80
CA GLU A 298 9.36 -11.51 -10.75
C GLU A 298 9.16 -10.14 -10.08
N MET A 299 8.52 -10.08 -8.92
CA MET A 299 8.30 -8.82 -8.20
C MET A 299 9.60 -8.22 -7.65
N ARG A 300 10.55 -9.07 -7.27
CA ARG A 300 11.91 -8.65 -6.92
C ARG A 300 12.63 -8.05 -8.12
N ASN A 301 12.53 -8.67 -9.30
CA ASN A 301 13.15 -8.14 -10.50
C ASN A 301 12.52 -6.82 -10.92
N LEU A 302 11.19 -6.66 -10.86
CA LEU A 302 10.52 -5.37 -11.11
C LEU A 302 11.02 -4.28 -10.14
N THR A 303 11.21 -4.64 -8.87
CA THR A 303 11.81 -3.73 -7.86
C THR A 303 13.23 -3.33 -8.25
N LEU A 304 14.06 -4.29 -8.68
CA LEU A 304 15.43 -4.03 -9.09
C LEU A 304 15.52 -3.20 -10.38
N VAL A 305 14.60 -3.39 -11.33
CA VAL A 305 14.45 -2.55 -12.53
C VAL A 305 14.17 -1.10 -12.13
N ASN A 306 13.20 -0.90 -11.24
CA ASN A 306 12.84 0.43 -10.75
C ASN A 306 14.04 1.14 -10.09
N ARG A 307 14.73 0.42 -9.20
CA ARG A 307 15.95 0.90 -8.55
C ARG A 307 17.07 1.20 -9.56
N ALA A 308 17.31 0.32 -10.53
CA ALA A 308 18.37 0.46 -11.52
C ALA A 308 18.16 1.70 -12.39
N TYR A 309 16.92 1.95 -12.83
CA TYR A 309 16.56 3.16 -13.56
C TYR A 309 16.85 4.43 -12.73
N CYS A 310 16.43 4.48 -11.46
CA CYS A 310 16.71 5.63 -10.59
C CYS A 310 18.22 5.85 -10.36
N ILE A 311 19.02 4.79 -10.29
CA ILE A 311 20.49 4.90 -10.17
C ILE A 311 21.12 5.40 -11.47
N ARG A 312 20.64 4.92 -12.62
CA ARG A 312 21.09 5.37 -13.94
C ARG A 312 20.76 6.84 -14.17
N ASN A 313 19.58 7.29 -13.69
CA ASN A 313 19.14 8.68 -13.68
C ASN A 313 19.36 9.41 -15.03
N PRO A 314 18.78 8.91 -16.14
CA PRO A 314 19.01 9.48 -17.47
C PRO A 314 18.57 10.93 -17.62
N LYS A 315 17.62 11.38 -16.79
CA LYS A 315 17.09 12.74 -16.79
C LYS A 315 17.81 13.68 -15.83
N HIS A 316 18.84 13.19 -15.14
CA HIS A 316 19.70 13.95 -14.24
C HIS A 316 18.95 14.67 -13.12
N TYR A 317 17.87 14.07 -12.61
CA TYR A 317 17.12 14.59 -11.49
C TYR A 317 17.96 14.58 -10.21
N LYS A 318 17.82 15.62 -9.40
CA LYS A 318 18.55 15.74 -8.14
C LYS A 318 18.08 14.66 -7.14
N GLY A 319 19.03 14.10 -6.40
CA GLY A 319 18.76 13.16 -5.31
C GLY A 319 18.67 11.70 -5.74
N PHE A 320 18.23 11.41 -6.96
CA PHE A 320 18.07 10.05 -7.49
C PHE A 320 19.38 9.26 -7.40
N GLY A 321 19.31 8.07 -6.80
CA GLY A 321 20.50 7.23 -6.55
C GLY A 321 20.22 6.00 -5.70
N PRO A 322 21.28 5.28 -5.25
CA PRO A 322 21.14 4.02 -4.51
C PRO A 322 20.43 4.17 -3.16
N ASP A 323 20.50 5.36 -2.56
CA ASP A 323 19.86 5.69 -1.27
C ASP A 323 18.55 6.47 -1.43
N CYS A 324 18.14 6.81 -2.66
CA CYS A 324 16.92 7.57 -2.94
C CYS A 324 16.37 7.16 -4.31
N TRP A 325 15.53 6.11 -4.30
CA TRP A 325 14.90 5.52 -5.47
C TRP A 325 13.46 5.13 -5.13
N GLY A 326 12.65 4.86 -6.16
CA GLY A 326 11.27 4.42 -6.00
C GLY A 326 10.29 5.27 -6.81
N LEU A 327 9.94 4.78 -7.99
CA LEU A 327 8.94 5.38 -8.88
C LEU A 327 7.65 4.55 -8.85
N THR A 328 6.55 5.18 -8.50
CA THR A 328 5.21 4.59 -8.52
C THR A 328 4.15 5.68 -8.68
N ALA A 329 2.90 5.28 -8.91
CA ALA A 329 1.79 6.22 -8.98
C ALA A 329 1.57 6.93 -7.63
N SER A 330 1.47 8.26 -7.66
CA SER A 330 1.37 9.12 -6.47
C SER A 330 1.03 10.57 -6.85
N TYR A 331 0.90 11.46 -5.86
CA TYR A 331 0.96 12.90 -6.13
C TYR A 331 2.25 13.27 -6.87
N SER A 332 2.13 14.22 -7.77
CA SER A 332 3.23 14.75 -8.57
C SER A 332 3.22 16.28 -8.54
N VAL A 333 4.30 16.89 -9.01
CA VAL A 333 4.47 18.36 -9.02
C VAL A 333 3.28 19.06 -9.70
N ASN A 334 2.73 18.45 -10.75
CA ASN A 334 1.61 18.98 -11.53
C ASN A 334 0.26 18.26 -11.27
N GLY A 335 0.09 17.58 -10.13
CA GLY A 335 -1.16 16.89 -9.78
C GLY A 335 -0.93 15.47 -9.28
N TYR A 336 -1.28 14.47 -10.08
CA TYR A 336 -1.09 13.05 -9.83
C TYR A 336 -0.56 12.38 -11.10
N ALA A 337 0.36 11.44 -10.99
CA ALA A 337 0.93 10.75 -12.16
C ALA A 337 1.33 9.31 -11.83
N ALA A 338 1.23 8.43 -12.81
CA ALA A 338 1.71 7.05 -12.74
C ALA A 338 3.22 6.97 -13.03
N HIS A 339 4.05 7.41 -12.09
CA HIS A 339 5.51 7.37 -12.27
C HIS A 339 6.01 5.91 -12.36
N MET A 340 6.89 5.63 -13.31
CA MET A 340 7.44 4.29 -13.55
C MET A 340 8.83 4.40 -14.22
N PRO A 341 9.63 3.32 -14.33
CA PRO A 341 11.06 3.40 -14.65
C PRO A 341 11.34 3.55 -16.15
N ASN A 342 10.90 4.67 -16.74
CA ASN A 342 11.24 5.06 -18.10
C ASN A 342 11.27 6.60 -18.23
N GLU A 343 11.93 7.12 -19.26
CA GLU A 343 12.14 8.57 -19.43
C GLU A 343 10.84 9.37 -19.67
N ARG A 344 9.81 8.72 -20.21
CA ARG A 344 8.51 9.35 -20.50
C ARG A 344 7.75 9.64 -19.21
N ASP A 345 7.73 8.67 -18.30
CA ASP A 345 6.85 8.67 -17.13
C ASP A 345 7.56 9.10 -15.83
N ASP A 346 8.90 9.11 -15.81
CA ASP A 346 9.70 9.72 -14.74
C ASP A 346 9.60 11.25 -14.77
N GLN A 347 8.96 11.84 -13.77
CA GLN A 347 8.81 13.29 -13.63
C GLN A 347 9.74 13.89 -12.56
N GLY A 348 10.78 13.15 -12.11
CA GLY A 348 11.70 13.62 -11.09
C GLY A 348 11.09 13.61 -9.69
N VAL A 349 10.10 12.73 -9.47
CA VAL A 349 9.35 12.57 -8.23
C VAL A 349 9.63 11.20 -7.63
N ILE A 350 10.15 11.16 -6.41
CA ILE A 350 10.29 9.93 -5.61
C ILE A 350 9.09 9.81 -4.70
N SER A 351 8.55 8.59 -4.62
CA SER A 351 7.39 8.27 -3.77
C SER A 351 7.81 7.20 -2.76
N PRO A 352 7.89 7.51 -1.46
CA PRO A 352 8.45 6.61 -0.45
C PRO A 352 7.84 5.21 -0.45
N THR A 353 6.54 5.08 -0.73
CA THR A 353 5.85 3.78 -0.77
C THR A 353 6.48 2.79 -1.76
N ALA A 354 7.03 3.26 -2.88
CA ALA A 354 7.66 2.40 -3.88
C ALA A 354 8.79 1.55 -3.28
N ALA A 355 9.81 2.20 -2.71
CA ALA A 355 10.96 1.49 -2.14
C ALA A 355 10.60 0.81 -0.82
N LEU A 356 9.84 1.48 0.06
CA LEU A 356 9.58 0.99 1.42
C LEU A 356 8.64 -0.22 1.42
N SER A 357 7.63 -0.25 0.55
CA SER A 357 6.75 -1.42 0.41
C SER A 357 7.40 -2.58 -0.33
N SER A 358 8.53 -2.35 -0.98
CA SER A 358 9.36 -3.41 -1.58
C SER A 358 10.35 -4.06 -0.59
N ILE A 359 10.28 -3.73 0.70
CA ILE A 359 11.19 -4.25 1.74
C ILE A 359 11.21 -5.78 1.81
N VAL A 360 10.10 -6.44 1.47
CA VAL A 360 10.00 -7.90 1.40
C VAL A 360 10.84 -8.52 0.26
N TYR A 361 11.14 -7.76 -0.79
CA TYR A 361 11.88 -8.21 -1.96
C TYR A 361 13.35 -7.76 -1.93
N THR A 362 13.60 -6.53 -1.47
CA THR A 362 14.93 -5.90 -1.46
C THR A 362 15.23 -5.22 -0.11
N PRO A 363 15.27 -5.98 1.02
CA PRO A 363 15.28 -5.40 2.36
C PRO A 363 16.43 -4.41 2.58
N ASP A 364 17.65 -4.78 2.21
CA ASP A 364 18.82 -3.91 2.39
C ASP A 364 18.70 -2.59 1.60
N TYR A 365 18.18 -2.63 0.37
CA TYR A 365 18.01 -1.44 -0.47
C TYR A 365 16.85 -0.56 -0.01
N SER A 366 15.75 -1.17 0.42
CA SER A 366 14.60 -0.47 0.97
C SER A 366 14.92 0.19 2.32
N LEU A 367 15.70 -0.47 3.18
CA LEU A 367 16.18 0.09 4.45
C LEU A 367 17.16 1.24 4.23
N ALA A 368 18.03 1.16 3.23
CA ALA A 368 18.91 2.27 2.85
C ALA A 368 18.10 3.52 2.47
N VAL A 369 17.05 3.36 1.64
CA VAL A 369 16.13 4.46 1.32
C VAL A 369 15.40 4.96 2.56
N MET A 370 14.79 4.06 3.34
CA MET A 370 14.05 4.44 4.55
C MET A 370 14.91 5.30 5.49
N ARG A 371 16.19 4.95 5.67
CA ARG A 371 17.14 5.68 6.49
C ARG A 371 17.49 7.04 5.90
N HIS A 372 17.79 7.09 4.61
CA HIS A 372 18.09 8.34 3.92
C HIS A 372 16.91 9.32 3.99
N LEU A 373 15.69 8.85 3.68
CA LEU A 373 14.49 9.68 3.74
C LEU A 373 14.17 10.14 5.17
N TYR A 374 14.41 9.29 6.17
CA TYR A 374 14.24 9.67 7.58
C TYR A 374 15.23 10.77 8.00
N ASP A 375 16.49 10.65 7.58
CA ASP A 375 17.54 11.63 7.85
C ASP A 375 17.30 12.98 7.14
N MET A 376 16.45 13.01 6.10
CA MET A 376 15.97 14.25 5.47
C MET A 376 14.96 15.03 6.34
N GLY A 377 14.44 14.42 7.41
CA GLY A 377 13.67 15.09 8.48
C GLY A 377 12.24 15.49 8.11
N ASP A 378 11.72 16.50 8.83
CA ASP A 378 10.30 16.91 8.83
C ASP A 378 9.73 17.36 7.48
N LYS A 379 10.57 17.59 6.47
CA LYS A 379 10.11 17.87 5.10
C LYS A 379 9.56 16.61 4.41
N LEU A 380 9.96 15.41 4.85
CA LEU A 380 9.49 14.13 4.31
C LEU A 380 8.77 13.28 5.34
N PHE A 381 9.12 13.36 6.63
CA PHE A 381 8.57 12.47 7.65
C PHE A 381 7.66 13.23 8.63
N GLY A 382 6.35 13.10 8.44
CA GLY A 382 5.33 13.80 9.21
C GLY A 382 4.70 12.96 10.33
N PRO A 383 3.54 13.39 10.86
CA PRO A 383 2.84 12.68 11.94
C PRO A 383 2.31 11.30 11.52
N TYR A 384 2.00 11.11 10.24
CA TYR A 384 1.42 9.86 9.70
C TYR A 384 2.40 9.05 8.87
N GLY A 385 3.70 9.21 9.13
CA GLY A 385 4.78 8.53 8.39
C GLY A 385 5.40 9.43 7.33
N PHE A 386 5.98 8.83 6.30
CA PHE A 386 6.45 9.60 5.16
C PHE A 386 5.28 10.22 4.39
N TYR A 387 5.47 11.44 3.90
CA TYR A 387 4.55 12.05 2.95
C TYR A 387 4.59 11.32 1.60
N ASP A 388 3.53 11.53 0.82
CA ASP A 388 3.20 10.78 -0.40
C ASP A 388 4.33 10.72 -1.43
N ALA A 389 4.93 11.89 -1.71
CA ALA A 389 5.90 12.05 -2.77
C ALA A 389 6.70 13.35 -2.58
N PHE A 390 7.86 13.45 -3.25
CA PHE A 390 8.66 14.67 -3.27
C PHE A 390 9.53 14.76 -4.52
N SER A 391 9.99 15.98 -4.85
CA SER A 391 10.99 16.23 -5.88
C SER A 391 12.06 17.16 -5.33
N GLU A 392 13.30 16.66 -5.22
CA GLU A 392 14.42 17.52 -4.85
C GLU A 392 14.79 18.53 -5.94
N THR A 393 14.57 18.15 -7.21
CA THR A 393 14.81 19.00 -8.38
C THR A 393 13.92 20.24 -8.33
N GLU A 394 12.63 20.05 -8.10
CA GLU A 394 11.63 21.12 -8.05
C GLU A 394 11.49 21.75 -6.66
N ASN A 395 12.28 21.29 -5.67
CA ASN A 395 12.15 21.68 -4.26
C ASN A 395 10.69 21.54 -3.75
N TRP A 396 10.04 20.45 -4.15
CA TRP A 396 8.62 20.17 -3.89
C TRP A 396 8.50 19.09 -2.82
N TYR A 397 7.94 19.47 -1.66
CA TYR A 397 7.83 18.63 -0.46
C TYR A 397 6.41 18.78 0.15
N PRO A 398 5.38 18.25 -0.52
CA PRO A 398 4.00 18.37 -0.07
C PRO A 398 3.81 17.64 1.26
N LYS A 399 3.10 18.29 2.20
CA LYS A 399 2.70 17.65 3.45
C LYS A 399 1.35 16.95 3.27
N ARG A 400 1.32 15.93 2.41
CA ARG A 400 0.12 15.21 1.97
C ARG A 400 0.36 13.70 2.01
N TYR A 401 -0.71 12.94 2.13
CA TYR A 401 -0.71 11.49 2.22
C TYR A 401 -1.89 10.91 1.41
N LEU A 402 -1.72 9.72 0.86
CA LEU A 402 -2.77 8.87 0.30
C LEU A 402 -2.86 7.53 1.06
N ALA A 403 -4.08 7.02 1.24
CA ALA A 403 -4.29 5.74 1.92
C ALA A 403 -3.59 4.58 1.18
N ILE A 404 -3.68 4.60 -0.15
CA ILE A 404 -3.14 3.56 -1.04
C ILE A 404 -1.60 3.52 -1.03
N ASP A 405 -0.94 4.60 -0.60
CA ASP A 405 0.51 4.68 -0.51
C ASP A 405 0.99 4.40 0.92
N GLN A 406 0.28 4.86 1.95
CA GLN A 406 0.63 4.58 3.35
C GLN A 406 0.37 3.12 3.74
N GLY A 407 -0.71 2.52 3.25
CA GLY A 407 -1.15 1.19 3.65
C GLY A 407 -0.11 0.11 3.39
N PRO A 408 0.37 -0.01 2.14
CA PRO A 408 1.42 -0.96 1.78
C PRO A 408 2.72 -0.78 2.57
N ILE A 409 3.09 0.45 2.97
CA ILE A 409 4.30 0.66 3.79
C ILE A 409 4.16 -0.07 5.13
N ALA A 410 3.06 0.17 5.85
CA ALA A 410 2.85 -0.43 7.16
C ALA A 410 2.73 -1.97 7.07
N VAL A 411 2.03 -2.46 6.05
CA VAL A 411 1.76 -3.89 5.86
C VAL A 411 2.99 -4.66 5.40
N MET A 412 3.74 -4.15 4.42
CA MET A 412 4.93 -4.87 3.92
C MET A 412 6.08 -4.83 4.91
N ILE A 413 6.22 -3.79 5.73
CA ILE A 413 7.13 -3.82 6.90
C ILE A 413 6.71 -4.93 7.87
N GLU A 414 5.42 -5.10 8.13
CA GLU A 414 4.95 -6.19 9.00
C GLU A 414 5.24 -7.56 8.40
N ASN A 415 4.93 -7.76 7.13
CA ASN A 415 5.19 -9.03 6.45
C ASN A 415 6.68 -9.37 6.41
N TYR A 416 7.55 -8.38 6.18
CA TYR A 416 9.00 -8.57 6.27
C TYR A 416 9.44 -9.02 7.68
N ARG A 417 8.88 -8.41 8.73
CA ARG A 417 9.30 -8.69 10.12
C ARG A 417 8.76 -10.00 10.65
N THR A 418 7.50 -10.33 10.35
CA THR A 418 6.80 -11.46 10.99
C THR A 418 5.98 -12.31 10.03
N GLY A 419 5.70 -11.82 8.81
CA GLY A 419 4.78 -12.48 7.86
C GLY A 419 3.33 -12.52 8.35
N LEU A 420 2.91 -11.64 9.27
CA LEU A 420 1.60 -11.72 9.93
C LEU A 420 0.44 -11.76 8.92
N LEU A 421 0.38 -10.81 7.98
CA LEU A 421 -0.78 -10.70 7.08
C LEU A 421 -0.78 -11.82 6.05
N TRP A 422 0.39 -12.23 5.57
CA TRP A 422 0.57 -13.43 4.75
C TRP A 422 0.04 -14.69 5.45
N LYS A 423 0.47 -14.95 6.69
CA LYS A 423 0.01 -16.10 7.47
C LYS A 423 -1.51 -16.08 7.66
N LEU A 424 -2.08 -14.93 7.97
CA LEU A 424 -3.52 -14.79 8.16
C LEU A 424 -4.28 -15.06 6.85
N PHE A 425 -4.00 -14.31 5.79
CA PHE A 425 -4.72 -14.43 4.53
C PHE A 425 -4.56 -15.83 3.91
N MET A 426 -3.33 -16.36 3.86
CA MET A 426 -3.05 -17.69 3.31
C MET A 426 -3.66 -18.81 4.15
N SER A 427 -3.99 -18.59 5.43
CA SER A 427 -4.70 -19.60 6.24
C SER A 427 -6.19 -19.73 5.93
N HIS A 428 -6.78 -18.80 5.16
CA HIS A 428 -8.20 -18.81 4.86
C HIS A 428 -8.55 -19.97 3.90
N PRO A 429 -9.51 -20.85 4.23
CA PRO A 429 -9.79 -22.05 3.44
C PRO A 429 -10.26 -21.73 2.02
N ASP A 430 -11.08 -20.70 1.83
CA ASP A 430 -11.54 -20.30 0.49
C ASP A 430 -10.38 -19.80 -0.39
N VAL A 431 -9.38 -19.13 0.19
CA VAL A 431 -8.19 -18.66 -0.54
C VAL A 431 -7.38 -19.86 -1.02
N GLN A 432 -7.16 -20.86 -0.16
CA GLN A 432 -6.50 -22.10 -0.53
C GLN A 432 -7.23 -22.84 -1.66
N ASN A 433 -8.57 -22.92 -1.59
CA ASN A 433 -9.39 -23.49 -2.65
C ASN A 433 -9.26 -22.70 -3.96
N GLY A 434 -9.23 -21.36 -3.90
CA GLY A 434 -9.02 -20.48 -5.06
C GLY A 434 -7.67 -20.70 -5.72
N LEU A 435 -6.59 -20.75 -4.94
CA LEU A 435 -5.23 -21.03 -5.42
C LEU A 435 -5.19 -22.38 -6.15
N GLN A 436 -5.70 -23.44 -5.51
CA GLN A 436 -5.76 -24.77 -6.11
C GLN A 436 -6.58 -24.78 -7.41
N LYS A 437 -7.73 -24.10 -7.41
CA LYS A 437 -8.62 -24.02 -8.58
C LYS A 437 -7.97 -23.35 -9.79
N LEU A 438 -7.11 -22.37 -9.54
CA LEU A 438 -6.38 -21.64 -10.58
C LEU A 438 -5.03 -22.27 -10.93
N GLY A 439 -4.63 -23.37 -10.27
CA GLY A 439 -3.37 -24.07 -10.53
C GLY A 439 -2.15 -23.44 -9.88
N PHE A 440 -2.33 -22.56 -8.89
CA PHE A 440 -1.21 -22.07 -8.08
C PHE A 440 -0.69 -23.15 -7.14
N SER A 441 0.61 -23.13 -6.87
CA SER A 441 1.28 -23.89 -5.82
C SER A 441 2.09 -22.95 -4.94
N THR A 442 2.16 -23.30 -3.66
CA THR A 442 3.01 -22.64 -2.65
C THR A 442 4.05 -23.61 -2.06
N ASP A 443 4.27 -24.74 -2.73
CA ASP A 443 5.20 -25.77 -2.28
C ASP A 443 6.65 -25.29 -2.47
N LYS A 444 7.45 -25.49 -1.42
CA LYS A 444 8.88 -25.14 -1.37
C LYS A 444 9.75 -26.02 -2.26
#